data_AF-A0A846T479-F1
#
_entry.id   AF-A0A846T479-F1
#
_cell.length_a   1.000
_cell.length_b   1.000
_cell.length_c   1.000
_cell.angle_alpha   90.00
_cell.angle_beta   90.00
_cell.angle_gamma   90.00
#
_symmetry.space_group_name_H-M   'P 1'
#
loop_
_entity.id
_entity.type
_entity.pdbx_description
1 polymer ?
#
loop_
_entity_poly.entity_id
_entity_poly.type
_entity_poly.pdbx_seq_one_letter_code
_entity_poly.pdbx_strand_id
1 'polypeptide(L)' 'MTANLAFGAPCISRGHPLADYRAVDYLRQEIAFFETRLNEMGEKGDCAYEHALSRAYEALLRERRCQLAQLQA' A
#
# COMPACT_ATOMS: atom_id res chain seq x y z
N MET A 1 -17.65 -14.08 8.32
CA MET A 1 -18.18 -12.84 7.72
C MET A 1 -16.99 -11.95 7.37
N THR A 2 -16.48 -12.02 6.14
CA THR A 2 -15.34 -11.22 5.68
C THR A 2 -15.86 -9.89 5.13
N ALA A 3 -15.58 -8.80 5.85
CA ALA A 3 -15.93 -7.46 5.40
C ALA A 3 -15.09 -7.10 4.17
N ASN A 4 -15.76 -6.99 3.03
CA ASN A 4 -15.20 -6.54 1.77
C ASN A 4 -15.14 -5.01 1.82
N LEU A 5 -14.07 -4.45 2.38
CA LEU A 5 -13.84 -3.01 2.31
C LEU A 5 -13.29 -2.68 0.92
N ALA A 6 -14.21 -2.43 -0.01
CA ALA A 6 -13.90 -1.81 -1.28
C ALA A 6 -13.53 -0.34 -1.04
N PHE A 7 -12.23 -0.07 -0.84
CA PHE A 7 -11.70 1.28 -0.92
C PHE A 7 -11.40 1.61 -2.39
N GLY A 8 -12.44 2.09 -3.08
CA GLY A 8 -12.30 2.64 -4.42
C GLY A 8 -11.73 4.06 -4.38
N ALA A 9 -10.77 4.33 -5.25
CA ALA A 9 -10.94 5.28 -6.36
C ALA A 9 -9.72 5.21 -7.29
N PRO A 10 -9.85 4.73 -8.53
CA PRO A 10 -8.83 4.98 -9.54
C PRO A 10 -9.02 6.44 -10.00
N CYS A 11 -8.29 7.36 -9.38
CA CYS A 11 -8.09 8.69 -9.95
C CYS A 11 -7.21 8.51 -11.20
N ILE A 12 -7.86 8.30 -12.36
CA ILE A 12 -7.19 8.34 -13.66
C ILE A 12 -6.81 9.79 -13.94
N SER A 13 -5.65 10.22 -13.47
CA SER A 13 -5.03 11.46 -13.92
C SER A 13 -4.42 11.22 -15.29
N ARG A 14 -4.98 11.88 -16.31
CA ARG A 14 -4.40 11.94 -17.66
C ARG A 14 -3.00 12.58 -17.54
N GLY A 15 -1.97 11.74 -17.72
CA GLY A 15 -0.58 11.93 -17.31
C GLY A 15 0.00 13.31 -17.56
N HIS A 16 0.38 13.97 -16.47
CA HIS A 16 1.30 15.10 -16.49
C HIS A 16 2.61 14.59 -15.90
N PRO A 17 3.74 14.57 -16.63
CA PRO A 17 4.96 13.87 -16.21
C PRO A 17 5.40 14.22 -14.78
N LEU A 18 5.33 15.50 -14.38
CA LEU A 18 5.66 15.94 -13.01
C LEU A 18 4.67 15.46 -11.94
N ALA A 19 3.39 15.30 -12.28
CA ALA A 19 2.39 14.72 -11.39
C ALA A 19 2.64 13.21 -11.23
N ASP A 20 3.03 12.54 -12.32
CA ASP A 20 3.35 11.11 -12.31
C ASP A 20 4.63 10.85 -11.51
N TYR A 21 5.69 11.67 -11.65
CA TYR A 21 6.89 11.59 -10.81
C TYR A 21 6.58 11.79 -9.31
N ARG A 22 5.77 12.80 -8.96
CA ARG A 22 5.34 13.01 -7.57
C ARG A 22 4.50 11.86 -7.04
N ALA A 23 3.63 11.29 -7.86
CA ALA A 23 2.83 10.12 -7.51
C ALA A 23 3.72 8.89 -7.28
N VAL A 24 4.72 8.66 -8.13
CA VAL A 24 5.71 7.59 -7.97
C VAL A 24 6.50 7.74 -6.67
N ASP A 25 6.99 8.94 -6.36
CA ASP A 25 7.73 9.19 -5.13
C ASP A 25 6.87 9.02 -3.88
N TYR A 26 5.61 9.44 -3.94
CA TYR A 26 4.64 9.22 -2.86
C TYR A 26 4.37 7.73 -2.63
N LEU A 27 4.13 6.96 -3.70
CA LEU A 27 3.93 5.51 -3.61
C LEU A 27 5.15 4.80 -3.04
N ARG A 28 6.37 5.21 -3.41
CA ARG A 28 7.60 4.67 -2.84
C ARG A 28 7.72 4.93 -1.34
N GLN A 29 7.35 6.13 -0.89
CA GLN A 29 7.34 6.47 0.54
C GLN A 29 6.31 5.63 1.32
N GLU A 30 5.10 5.47 0.77
CA GLU A 30 4.08 4.61 1.39
C GLU A 30 4.52 3.14 1.45
N ILE A 31 5.11 2.61 0.37
CA ILE A 31 5.66 1.25 0.32
C ILE A 31 6.72 1.06 1.42
N ALA A 32 7.70 1.97 1.50
CA ALA A 32 8.76 1.91 2.50
C ALA A 32 8.22 1.99 3.94
N PHE A 33 7.18 2.80 4.16
CA PHE A 33 6.50 2.88 5.44
C PHE A 33 5.86 1.55 5.83
N PHE A 34 5.08 0.92 4.95
CA PHE A 34 4.42 -0.35 5.24
C PHE A 34 5.43 -1.49 5.44
N GLU A 35 6.49 -1.55 4.62
CA GLU A 35 7.56 -2.54 4.78
C GLU A 35 8.27 -2.39 6.13
N THR A 36 8.58 -1.16 6.54
CA THR A 36 9.17 -0.88 7.86
C THR A 36 8.24 -1.33 8.98
N ARG A 37 6.95 -0.97 8.91
CA ARG A 37 5.96 -1.35 9.93
C ARG A 37 5.76 -2.85 10.04
N LEU A 38 5.70 -3.56 8.91
CA LEU A 38 5.59 -5.02 8.89
C LEU A 38 6.85 -5.67 9.48
N ASN A 39 8.03 -5.14 9.16
CA ASN A 39 9.29 -5.63 9.71
C ASN A 39 9.39 -5.41 11.22
N GLU A 40 8.92 -4.27 11.74
CA GLU A 40 8.86 -3.96 13.18
C GLU A 40 7.94 -4.93 13.95
N MET A 41 6.86 -5.41 13.32
CA MET A 41 5.89 -6.33 13.94
C MET A 41 6.39 -7.79 14.01
N GLY A 42 7.46 -8.14 13.29
CA GLY A 42 7.98 -9.51 13.24
C GLY A 42 7.07 -10.50 12.49
N GLU A 43 7.41 -11.80 12.50
CA GLU A 43 6.68 -12.83 11.74
C GLU A 43 5.23 -13.04 12.21
N LYS A 44 4.94 -12.74 13.48
CA LYS A 44 3.60 -12.85 14.08
C LYS A 44 3.57 -11.92 15.29
N GLY A 45 2.85 -10.80 15.19
CA GLY A 45 2.53 -10.04 16.39
C GLY A 45 1.80 -10.95 17.38
N ASP A 46 2.18 -10.87 18.65
CA ASP A 46 1.77 -11.80 19.71
C ASP A 46 0.27 -11.71 20.05
N CYS A 47 -0.45 -10.71 19.52
CA CYS A 47 -1.88 -10.53 19.76
C CYS A 47 -2.73 -10.39 18.49
N ALA A 48 -4.05 -10.65 18.64
CA ALA A 48 -5.02 -10.58 17.54
C ALA A 48 -5.08 -9.21 16.84
N TYR A 49 -4.79 -8.14 17.57
CA TYR A 49 -4.71 -6.79 17.02
C TYR A 49 -3.56 -6.67 16.03
N GLU A 50 -2.36 -7.11 16.41
CA GLU A 50 -1.17 -7.04 15.55
C GLU A 50 -1.35 -7.92 14.32
N HIS A 51 -1.93 -9.12 14.47
CA HIS A 51 -2.28 -9.95 13.31
C HIS A 51 -3.25 -9.27 12.34
N ALA A 52 -4.28 -8.60 12.85
CA ALA A 52 -5.21 -7.87 12.01
C ALA A 52 -4.52 -6.69 11.30
N LEU A 53 -3.61 -6.01 12.01
CA LEU A 53 -2.87 -4.87 11.50
C LEU A 53 -1.83 -5.28 10.45
N SER A 54 -1.07 -6.35 10.66
CA SER A 54 -0.15 -6.90 9.66
C SER A 54 -0.89 -7.26 8.37
N ARG A 55 -2.04 -7.95 8.47
CA ARG A 55 -2.86 -8.28 7.29
C ARG A 55 -3.36 -7.04 6.55
N ALA A 56 -3.72 -5.99 7.27
CA ALA A 56 -4.14 -4.73 6.67
C ALA A 56 -2.97 -4.06 5.92
N TYR A 57 -1.79 -4.00 6.52
CA TYR A 57 -0.60 -3.44 5.90
C TYR A 57 -0.11 -4.25 4.70
N GLU A 58 -0.17 -5.58 4.75
CA GLU A 58 0.13 -6.43 3.59
C GLU A 58 -0.81 -6.15 2.41
N ALA A 59 -2.11 -5.98 2.66
CA ALA A 59 -3.08 -5.67 1.62
C ALA A 59 -2.80 -4.30 0.98
N LEU A 60 -2.55 -3.28 1.81
CA LEU A 60 -2.19 -1.93 1.34
C LEU A 60 -0.87 -1.92 0.57
N LEU A 61 0.14 -2.63 1.06
CA LEU A 61 1.45 -2.76 0.40
C LEU A 61 1.31 -3.38 -1.00
N ARG A 62 0.49 -4.43 -1.14
CA ARG A 62 0.20 -5.04 -2.43
C ARG A 62 -0.47 -4.06 -3.38
N GLU A 63 -1.46 -3.30 -2.91
CA GLU A 63 -2.17 -2.31 -3.71
C GLU A 63 -1.22 -1.21 -4.23
N ARG A 64 -0.38 -0.66 -3.35
CA ARG A 64 0.57 0.41 -3.71
C ARG A 64 1.62 -0.08 -4.72
N ARG A 65 2.10 -1.32 -4.57
CA ARG A 65 2.99 -1.95 -5.56
C ARG A 65 2.29 -2.12 -6.92
N CYS A 66 1.02 -2.50 -6.95
CA CYS A 66 0.24 -2.56 -8.20
C CYS A 66 0.08 -1.19 -8.85
N GLN A 67 -0.23 -0.14 -8.07
CA GLN A 67 -0.32 1.24 -8.57
C GLN A 67 1.02 1.73 -9.13
N LEU A 68 2.12 1.44 -8.44
CA LEU A 68 3.46 1.80 -8.91
C LEU A 68 3.79 1.11 -10.24
N ALA A 69 3.47 -0.19 -10.37
CA ALA A 69 3.67 -0.93 -11.61
C ALA A 69 2.83 -0.37 -12.78
N GLN A 70 1.62 0.13 -12.51
CA GLN A 70 0.77 0.76 -13.53
C GLN A 70 1.32 2.11 -14.02
N LEU A 71 2.00 2.87 -13.17
CA LEU A 71 2.64 4.14 -13.55
C LEU A 71 3.99 3.94 -14.26
N GLN A 72 4.59 2.77 -14.14
CA GLN A 72 5.87 2.41 -14.76
C GLN A 72 5.72 1.64 -16.09
N ALA A 73 4.50 1.21 -16.44
CA ALA A 73 4.17 0.48 -17.67
C ALA A 73 3.96 1.43 -18.85
#